data_AF-A0A2M8Y2X7-F1
#
_entry.id   AF-A0A2M8Y2X7-F1
#
_cell.length_a   1.000
_cell.length_b   1.000
_cell.length_c   1.000
_cell.angle_alpha   90.00
_cell.angle_beta   90.00
_cell.angle_gamma   90.00
#
_symmetry.space_group_name_H-M   'P 1'
#
loop_
_entity.id
_entity.type
_entity.pdbx_description
1 polymer ?
#
loop_
_entity_poly.entity_id
_entity_poly.type
_entity_poly.pdbx_seq_one_letter_code
_entity_poly.pdbx_strand_id
1 'polypeptide(L)'
;MKKNDKLISDYCNCINKLWEDPKSEGYKDFVDTTYLVWDYLISKTSFKDDFEFYWSPGIVISVTAKSIKTGCHFMIGLDFFKRELYFDTDIGHWENIRNLKDEFMTEFFDICTKNGFLFFHNGPYYEKDITPEFNAKYKSNIINLMHNYVSGMLLPKQERENISFGNFQAIWNQSKDMQTIINELEIAFKWFYKFNYHLWKSENIRMQNKNNRKSRIKN
;
A
#
# COMPACT_ATOMS: atom_id res chain seq x y z
N MET A 1 30.81 1.69 -10.04
CA MET A 1 29.33 1.58 -9.93
C MET A 1 29.00 1.41 -8.45
N LYS A 2 28.17 2.27 -7.85
CA LYS A 2 27.79 2.08 -6.43
C LYS A 2 26.96 0.79 -6.33
N LYS A 3 27.05 0.07 -5.20
CA LYS A 3 26.34 -1.21 -4.98
C LYS A 3 24.85 -1.15 -5.35
N ASN A 4 24.22 0.01 -5.13
CA ASN A 4 22.80 0.25 -5.41
C ASN A 4 22.49 0.42 -6.90
N ASP A 5 23.39 1.03 -7.68
CA ASP A 5 23.20 1.21 -9.12
C ASP A 5 23.19 -0.16 -9.83
N LYS A 6 24.03 -1.09 -9.36
CA LYS A 6 24.05 -2.47 -9.85
C LYS A 6 22.75 -3.20 -9.51
N LEU A 7 22.31 -3.11 -8.26
CA LEU A 7 21.05 -3.71 -7.83
C LEU A 7 19.87 -3.23 -8.70
N ILE A 8 19.74 -1.91 -8.88
CA ILE A 8 18.67 -1.33 -9.68
C ILE A 8 18.77 -1.84 -11.11
N SER A 9 19.97 -1.83 -11.72
CA SER A 9 20.17 -2.36 -13.07
C SER A 9 19.78 -3.84 -13.20
N ASP A 10 20.15 -4.68 -12.23
CA ASP A 10 19.84 -6.12 -12.24
C ASP A 10 18.32 -6.35 -12.14
N TYR A 11 17.63 -5.58 -11.29
CA TYR A 11 16.17 -5.61 -11.17
C TYR A 11 15.46 -5.16 -12.45
N CYS A 12 15.94 -4.07 -13.07
CA CYS A 12 15.40 -3.56 -14.34
C CYS A 12 15.52 -4.60 -15.45
N ASN A 13 16.69 -5.23 -15.56
CA ASN A 13 16.94 -6.26 -16.56
C ASN A 13 16.03 -7.49 -16.36
N CYS A 14 15.82 -7.89 -15.10
CA CYS A 14 14.92 -8.98 -14.74
C CYS A 14 13.48 -8.70 -15.19
N ILE A 15 12.92 -7.54 -14.83
CA ILE A 15 11.55 -7.17 -15.19
C ILE A 15 11.38 -7.05 -16.71
N ASN A 16 12.31 -6.37 -17.40
CA ASN A 16 12.23 -6.22 -18.85
C ASN A 16 12.22 -7.58 -19.57
N LYS A 17 13.10 -8.49 -19.16
CA LYS A 17 13.15 -9.86 -19.70
C LYS A 17 11.82 -10.60 -19.47
N LEU A 18 11.24 -10.45 -18.28
CA LEU A 18 9.96 -11.08 -17.93
C LEU A 18 8.76 -10.49 -18.68
N TRP A 19 8.79 -9.21 -19.05
CA TRP A 19 7.79 -8.60 -19.92
C TRP A 19 7.92 -9.04 -21.38
N GLU A 20 9.15 -9.27 -21.86
CA GLU A 20 9.41 -9.78 -23.21
C GLU A 20 9.03 -11.27 -23.35
N ASP A 21 9.42 -12.10 -22.38
CA ASP A 21 9.13 -13.53 -22.34
C ASP A 21 8.60 -13.99 -20.95
N PRO A 22 7.27 -13.91 -20.75
CA PRO A 22 6.63 -14.31 -19.50
C PRO A 22 6.67 -15.83 -19.21
N LYS A 23 7.06 -16.66 -20.20
CA LYS A 23 7.14 -18.12 -20.02
C LYS A 23 8.46 -18.57 -19.39
N SER A 24 9.40 -17.66 -19.20
CA SER A 24 10.70 -17.99 -18.62
C SER A 24 10.60 -18.32 -17.11
N GLU A 25 11.45 -19.21 -16.61
CA GLU A 25 11.57 -19.54 -15.17
C GLU A 25 12.11 -18.37 -14.31
N GLY A 26 12.15 -17.14 -14.85
CA GLY A 26 12.75 -15.96 -14.24
C GLY A 26 12.00 -15.41 -13.01
N TYR A 27 10.95 -16.09 -12.55
CA TYR A 27 10.24 -15.65 -11.35
C TYR A 27 11.10 -15.72 -10.08
N LYS A 28 12.05 -16.68 -10.00
CA LYS A 28 13.00 -16.75 -8.88
C LYS A 28 13.89 -15.51 -8.87
N ASP A 29 14.41 -15.15 -10.04
CA ASP A 29 15.22 -13.95 -10.21
C ASP A 29 14.42 -12.70 -9.82
N PHE A 30 13.14 -12.61 -10.18
CA PHE A 30 12.25 -11.52 -9.75
C PHE A 30 12.10 -11.48 -8.23
N VAL A 31 11.81 -12.62 -7.59
CA VAL A 31 11.65 -12.68 -6.12
C VAL A 31 12.94 -12.26 -5.41
N ASP A 32 14.08 -12.82 -5.79
CA ASP A 32 15.38 -12.54 -5.17
C ASP A 32 15.78 -11.08 -5.33
N THR A 33 15.62 -10.53 -6.54
CA THR A 33 15.93 -9.12 -6.80
C THR A 33 14.92 -8.17 -6.12
N THR A 34 13.65 -8.56 -5.95
CA THR A 34 12.66 -7.75 -5.23
C THR A 34 12.95 -7.69 -3.73
N TYR A 35 13.47 -8.75 -3.09
CA TYR A 35 13.92 -8.65 -1.69
C TYR A 35 15.02 -7.60 -1.51
N LEU A 36 15.96 -7.54 -2.45
CA LEU A 36 17.01 -6.53 -2.42
C LEU A 36 16.46 -5.11 -2.67
N VAL A 37 15.43 -4.97 -3.53
CA VAL A 37 14.70 -3.71 -3.70
C VAL A 37 14.03 -3.30 -2.38
N TRP A 38 13.43 -4.23 -1.64
CA TRP A 38 12.88 -3.92 -0.32
C TRP A 38 13.93 -3.39 0.65
N ASP A 39 15.08 -4.06 0.77
CA ASP A 39 16.20 -3.60 1.60
C ASP A 39 16.62 -2.17 1.23
N TYR A 40 16.69 -1.91 -0.08
CA TYR A 40 17.00 -0.59 -0.61
C TYR A 40 15.94 0.45 -0.19
N LEU A 41 14.64 0.19 -0.41
CA LEU A 41 13.55 1.09 -0.05
C LEU A 41 13.51 1.38 1.45
N ILE A 42 13.69 0.37 2.30
CA ILE A 42 13.73 0.52 3.76
C ILE A 42 14.93 1.37 4.18
N SER A 43 16.11 1.13 3.60
CA SER A 43 17.31 1.92 3.90
C SER A 43 17.15 3.42 3.56
N LYS A 44 16.29 3.76 2.59
CA LYS A 44 16.04 5.15 2.17
C LYS A 44 15.06 5.90 3.06
N THR A 45 14.21 5.21 3.80
CA THR A 45 13.08 5.83 4.49
C THR A 45 13.35 6.22 5.94
N SER A 46 14.48 5.78 6.53
CA SER A 46 14.85 6.07 7.93
C SER A 46 13.75 5.69 8.95
N PHE A 47 12.85 4.77 8.59
CA PHE A 47 11.80 4.31 9.48
C PHE A 47 12.40 3.47 10.60
N LYS A 48 11.97 3.75 11.84
CA LYS A 48 12.31 2.92 13.00
C LYS A 48 11.35 1.75 13.06
N ASP A 49 11.46 0.79 12.15
CA ASP A 49 10.56 -0.34 12.04
C ASP A 49 11.30 -1.56 11.50
N ASP A 50 10.79 -2.74 11.84
CA ASP A 50 11.26 -4.02 11.35
C ASP A 50 10.21 -4.59 10.39
N PHE A 51 10.66 -5.43 9.45
CA PHE A 51 9.79 -5.99 8.42
C PHE A 51 9.96 -7.51 8.35
N GLU A 52 8.83 -8.20 8.31
CA GLU A 52 8.75 -9.61 7.93
C GLU A 52 8.52 -9.69 6.42
N PHE A 53 9.16 -10.65 5.77
CA PHE A 53 9.10 -10.79 4.32
C PHE A 53 8.56 -12.16 3.92
N TYR A 54 7.73 -12.16 2.90
CA TYR A 54 7.25 -13.37 2.26
C TYR A 54 6.91 -13.11 0.80
N TRP A 55 6.82 -14.17 0.01
CA TRP A 55 6.45 -14.09 -1.40
C TRP A 55 5.30 -15.04 -1.69
N SER A 56 4.52 -14.72 -2.72
CA SER A 56 3.39 -15.53 -3.14
C SER A 56 3.47 -15.83 -4.64
N PRO A 57 3.37 -17.11 -5.05
CA PRO A 57 3.14 -17.45 -6.44
C PRO A 57 1.66 -17.26 -6.81
N GLY A 58 1.40 -16.80 -8.02
CA GLY A 58 0.03 -16.65 -8.53
C GLY A 58 0.00 -16.14 -9.96
N ILE A 59 -1.18 -15.72 -10.42
CA ILE A 59 -1.35 -14.93 -11.66
C ILE A 59 -0.44 -13.69 -11.61
N VAL A 60 -0.28 -13.16 -10.40
CA VAL A 60 0.77 -12.23 -10.07
C VAL A 60 1.74 -12.92 -9.12
N ILE A 61 3.03 -12.79 -9.42
CA ILE A 61 4.09 -13.12 -8.47
C ILE A 61 4.41 -11.86 -7.68
N SER A 62 4.47 -11.98 -6.36
CA SER A 62 4.69 -10.83 -5.50
C SER A 62 5.60 -11.12 -4.32
N VAL A 63 6.25 -10.07 -3.85
CA VAL A 63 7.03 -10.05 -2.61
C VAL A 63 6.45 -8.98 -1.70
N THR A 64 6.08 -9.40 -0.49
CA THR A 64 5.39 -8.56 0.49
C THR A 64 6.30 -8.31 1.69
N ALA A 65 6.41 -7.04 2.07
CA ALA A 65 6.98 -6.59 3.33
C ALA A 65 5.83 -6.29 4.31
N LYS A 66 5.80 -6.96 5.45
CA LYS A 66 4.87 -6.71 6.54
C LYS A 66 5.57 -5.93 7.64
N SER A 67 5.08 -4.73 7.92
CA SER A 67 5.57 -3.89 9.01
C SER A 67 5.23 -4.51 10.36
N ILE A 68 6.23 -4.76 11.20
CA ILE A 68 6.03 -5.25 12.58
C ILE A 68 5.30 -4.19 13.41
N LYS A 69 5.64 -2.91 13.23
CA LYS A 69 5.03 -1.82 14.00
C LYS A 69 3.56 -1.61 13.67
N THR A 70 3.25 -1.44 12.38
CA THR A 70 1.90 -1.05 11.94
C THR A 70 1.01 -2.26 11.64
N GLY A 71 1.60 -3.45 11.46
CA GLY A 71 0.90 -4.65 11.02
C GLY A 71 0.46 -4.64 9.55
N CYS A 72 0.73 -3.56 8.81
CA CYS A 72 0.32 -3.39 7.42
C CYS A 72 1.27 -4.10 6.46
N HIS A 73 0.73 -4.50 5.32
CA HIS A 73 1.39 -5.16 4.22
C HIS A 73 1.66 -4.17 3.10
N PHE A 74 2.87 -4.25 2.56
CA PHE A 74 3.31 -3.51 1.39
C PHE A 74 3.80 -4.54 0.38
N MET A 75 3.19 -4.59 -0.79
CA MET A 75 3.41 -5.64 -1.78
C MET A 75 3.95 -5.04 -3.08
N ILE A 76 5.06 -5.58 -3.56
CA ILE A 76 5.54 -5.37 -4.94
C ILE A 76 5.15 -6.61 -5.73
N GLY A 77 4.32 -6.46 -6.77
CA GLY A 77 3.84 -7.56 -7.59
C GLY A 77 4.03 -7.31 -9.08
N LEU A 78 4.22 -8.40 -9.82
CA LEU A 78 4.37 -8.41 -11.28
C LEU A 78 3.24 -9.23 -11.92
N ASP A 79 2.32 -8.54 -12.58
CA ASP A 79 1.27 -9.14 -13.40
C ASP A 79 1.82 -9.42 -14.81
N PHE A 80 2.07 -10.70 -15.09
CA PHE A 80 2.61 -11.13 -16.39
C PHE A 80 1.63 -10.96 -17.55
N PHE A 81 0.33 -11.07 -17.29
CA PHE A 81 -0.70 -10.99 -18.33
C PHE A 81 -0.90 -9.55 -18.79
N LYS A 82 -0.94 -8.62 -17.83
CA LYS A 82 -1.07 -7.19 -18.12
C LYS A 82 0.26 -6.51 -18.41
N ARG A 83 1.38 -7.17 -18.07
CA ARG A 83 2.73 -6.60 -18.11
C ARG A 83 2.82 -5.34 -17.26
N GLU A 84 2.33 -5.47 -16.02
CA GLU A 84 2.26 -4.40 -15.04
C GLU A 84 3.05 -4.76 -13.79
N LEU A 85 3.88 -3.83 -13.32
CA LEU A 85 4.40 -3.84 -11.97
C LEU A 85 3.44 -3.02 -11.10
N TYR A 86 3.11 -3.51 -9.92
CA TYR A 86 2.32 -2.75 -8.97
C TYR A 86 2.92 -2.74 -7.59
N PHE A 87 2.63 -1.66 -6.88
CA PHE A 87 2.88 -1.50 -5.47
C PHE A 87 1.56 -1.29 -4.75
N ASP A 88 1.16 -2.23 -3.89
CA ASP A 88 -0.12 -2.22 -3.19
C ASP A 88 0.10 -2.20 -1.68
N THR A 89 -0.74 -1.48 -0.95
CA THR A 89 -0.76 -1.50 0.51
C THR A 89 -2.18 -1.57 1.03
N ASP A 90 -2.40 -2.40 2.04
CA ASP A 90 -3.61 -2.35 2.83
C ASP A 90 -3.63 -1.12 3.74
N ILE A 91 -4.84 -0.72 4.17
CA ILE A 91 -5.01 0.35 5.15
C ILE A 91 -5.32 -0.27 6.51
N GLY A 92 -4.31 -0.33 7.38
CA GLY A 92 -4.46 -0.79 8.75
C GLY A 92 -5.11 0.27 9.65
N HIS A 93 -5.93 -0.16 10.61
CA HIS A 93 -6.60 0.73 11.57
C HIS A 93 -7.39 1.88 10.89
N TRP A 94 -8.05 1.57 9.78
CA TRP A 94 -8.78 2.53 8.93
C TRP A 94 -9.81 3.37 9.70
N GLU A 95 -10.33 2.89 10.84
CA GLU A 95 -11.26 3.65 11.69
C GLU A 95 -10.67 4.96 12.20
N ASN A 96 -9.33 5.05 12.23
CA ASN A 96 -8.59 6.22 12.69
C ASN A 96 -8.34 7.27 11.60
N ILE A 97 -8.86 7.11 10.38
CA ILE A 97 -8.75 8.11 9.30
C ILE A 97 -9.23 9.48 9.76
N ARG A 98 -10.32 9.55 10.54
CA ARG A 98 -10.85 10.80 11.11
C ARG A 98 -9.88 11.54 12.06
N ASN A 99 -8.82 10.88 12.50
CA ASN A 99 -7.81 11.46 13.41
C ASN A 99 -6.58 11.96 12.65
N LEU A 100 -6.53 11.76 11.32
CA LEU A 100 -5.47 12.30 10.48
C LEU A 100 -5.62 13.82 10.41
N LYS A 101 -4.49 14.53 10.44
CA LYS A 101 -4.46 15.99 10.35
C LYS A 101 -4.73 16.43 8.91
N ASP A 102 -5.43 17.54 8.76
CA ASP A 102 -5.76 18.12 7.45
C ASP A 102 -4.51 18.43 6.62
N GLU A 103 -3.44 18.94 7.24
CA GLU A 103 -2.20 19.24 6.52
C GLU A 103 -1.55 17.97 5.96
N PHE A 104 -1.56 16.89 6.75
CA PHE A 104 -1.03 15.59 6.30
C PHE A 104 -1.91 15.00 5.18
N MET A 105 -3.23 15.03 5.33
CA MET A 105 -4.16 14.52 4.32
C MET A 105 -4.01 15.26 2.99
N THR A 106 -3.90 16.58 3.05
CA THR A 106 -3.68 17.43 1.87
C THR A 106 -2.37 17.06 1.18
N GLU A 107 -1.26 17.00 1.92
CA GLU A 107 0.04 16.64 1.36
C GLU A 107 0.04 15.21 0.76
N PHE A 108 -0.57 14.25 1.45
CA PHE A 108 -0.67 12.87 1.00
C PHE A 108 -1.44 12.76 -0.33
N PHE A 109 -2.62 13.37 -0.43
CA PHE A 109 -3.42 13.30 -1.65
C PHE A 109 -2.82 14.10 -2.82
N ASP A 110 -2.10 15.18 -2.53
CA ASP A 110 -1.29 15.89 -3.53
C ASP A 110 -0.23 14.97 -4.12
N ILE A 111 0.48 14.22 -3.28
CA ILE A 111 1.47 13.23 -3.72
C ILE A 111 0.79 12.13 -4.54
N CYS A 112 -0.33 11.59 -4.08
CA CYS A 112 -1.05 10.58 -4.84
C CYS A 112 -1.46 11.10 -6.23
N THR A 113 -1.99 12.31 -6.31
CA THR A 113 -2.43 12.93 -7.56
C THR A 113 -1.24 13.14 -8.52
N LYS A 114 -0.12 13.68 -8.01
CA LYS A 114 1.09 13.94 -8.81
C LYS A 114 1.72 12.68 -9.38
N ASN A 115 1.64 11.56 -8.65
CA ASN A 115 2.29 10.31 -9.04
C ASN A 115 1.30 9.27 -9.58
N GLY A 116 0.03 9.62 -9.75
CA GLY A 116 -1.00 8.70 -10.25
C GLY A 116 -1.30 7.53 -9.32
N PHE A 117 -1.06 7.66 -8.02
CA PHE A 117 -1.42 6.64 -7.04
C PHE A 117 -2.93 6.65 -6.82
N LEU A 118 -3.54 5.49 -6.72
CA LEU A 118 -4.99 5.34 -6.67
C LEU A 118 -5.42 4.65 -5.39
N PHE A 119 -6.52 5.12 -4.80
CA PHE A 119 -7.27 4.34 -3.83
C PHE A 119 -8.15 3.34 -4.58
N PHE A 120 -8.08 2.08 -4.16
CA PHE A 120 -8.81 0.97 -4.75
C PHE A 120 -9.60 0.21 -3.69
N HIS A 121 -10.83 -0.17 -4.01
CA HIS A 121 -11.66 -1.00 -3.16
C HIS A 121 -12.58 -1.89 -3.99
N ASN A 122 -12.70 -3.14 -3.56
CA ASN A 122 -13.63 -4.12 -4.11
C ASN A 122 -15.01 -4.01 -3.44
N GLY A 123 -15.59 -2.81 -3.51
CA GLY A 123 -16.96 -2.57 -3.03
C GLY A 123 -18.00 -3.14 -3.98
N PRO A 124 -19.29 -3.18 -3.59
CA PRO A 124 -20.36 -3.58 -4.49
C PRO A 124 -20.33 -2.72 -5.75
N TYR A 125 -20.57 -3.33 -6.91
CA TYR A 125 -20.60 -2.62 -8.18
C TYR A 125 -21.69 -1.54 -8.14
N TYR A 126 -21.33 -0.33 -8.53
CA TYR A 126 -22.28 0.78 -8.63
C TYR A 126 -23.29 0.49 -9.74
N GLU A 127 -24.56 0.44 -9.37
CA GLU A 127 -25.69 0.35 -10.30
C GLU A 127 -26.51 1.63 -10.19
N LYS A 128 -26.50 2.44 -11.25
CA LYS A 128 -27.06 3.81 -11.26
C LYS A 128 -28.51 3.89 -10.79
N ASP A 129 -29.30 2.87 -11.12
CA ASP A 129 -30.75 2.87 -10.87
C ASP A 129 -31.13 2.49 -9.44
N ILE A 130 -30.24 1.81 -8.71
CA ILE A 130 -30.55 1.24 -7.38
C ILE A 130 -29.55 1.63 -6.29
N THR A 131 -28.40 2.19 -6.64
CA THR A 131 -27.40 2.64 -5.67
C THR A 131 -27.31 4.17 -5.63
N PRO A 132 -27.22 4.79 -4.44
CA PRO A 132 -26.99 6.22 -4.33
C PRO A 132 -25.77 6.64 -5.14
N GLU A 133 -25.81 7.81 -5.79
CA GLU A 133 -24.69 8.34 -6.59
C GLU A 133 -23.38 8.42 -5.79
N PHE A 134 -23.46 8.60 -4.47
CA PHE A 134 -22.31 8.54 -3.57
C PHE A 134 -21.54 7.20 -3.63
N ASN A 135 -22.15 6.11 -4.11
CA ASN A 135 -21.51 4.81 -4.33
C ASN A 135 -20.82 4.69 -5.70
N ALA A 136 -20.90 5.71 -6.56
CA ALA A 136 -20.19 5.71 -7.82
C ALA A 136 -18.67 5.71 -7.60
N LYS A 137 -17.92 5.16 -8.57
CA LYS A 137 -16.45 5.24 -8.56
C LYS A 137 -16.01 6.63 -9.02
N TYR A 138 -15.45 7.42 -8.11
CA TYR A 138 -14.95 8.76 -8.43
C TYR A 138 -13.49 8.71 -8.88
N LYS A 139 -13.07 9.73 -9.64
CA LYS A 139 -11.65 9.93 -9.97
C LYS A 139 -10.83 10.40 -8.75
N SER A 140 -11.49 10.97 -7.74
CA SER A 140 -10.85 11.56 -6.58
C SER A 140 -10.57 10.52 -5.48
N ASN A 141 -9.29 10.36 -5.11
CA ASN A 141 -8.89 9.45 -4.04
C ASN A 141 -9.52 9.80 -2.70
N ILE A 142 -9.60 11.09 -2.35
CA ILE A 142 -10.19 11.51 -1.08
C ILE A 142 -11.69 11.19 -1.03
N ILE A 143 -12.42 11.36 -2.14
CA ILE A 143 -13.85 11.02 -2.19
C ILE A 143 -14.05 9.52 -2.03
N ASN A 144 -13.27 8.70 -2.75
CA ASN A 144 -13.38 7.24 -2.63
C ASN A 144 -13.00 6.75 -1.22
N LEU A 145 -11.95 7.33 -0.60
CA LEU A 145 -11.55 7.00 0.77
C LEU A 145 -12.67 7.34 1.76
N MET A 146 -13.25 8.54 1.64
CA MET A 146 -14.32 9.00 2.52
C MET A 146 -15.61 8.21 2.32
N HIS A 147 -15.95 7.85 1.08
CA HIS A 147 -17.07 6.97 0.77
C HIS A 147 -16.93 5.62 1.48
N ASN A 148 -15.76 4.98 1.38
CA ASN A 148 -15.49 3.73 2.09
C ASN A 148 -15.50 3.90 3.60
N TYR A 149 -14.94 4.99 4.11
CA TYR A 149 -14.96 5.31 5.55
C TYR A 149 -16.37 5.40 6.10
N VAL A 150 -17.23 6.16 5.44
CA VAL A 150 -18.64 6.32 5.85
C VAL A 150 -19.36 4.98 5.74
N SER A 151 -19.22 4.28 4.62
CA SER A 151 -19.86 2.97 4.39
C SER A 151 -19.44 1.95 5.45
N GLY A 152 -18.14 1.84 5.74
CA GLY A 152 -17.63 0.97 6.80
C GLY A 152 -18.11 1.35 8.19
N MET A 153 -18.23 2.66 8.50
CA MET A 153 -18.70 3.13 9.80
C MET A 153 -20.19 2.89 10.05
N LEU A 154 -21.00 2.79 8.99
CA LEU A 154 -22.43 2.46 9.07
C LEU A 154 -22.68 0.98 9.42
N LEU A 155 -21.69 0.10 9.22
CA LEU A 155 -21.81 -1.31 9.54
C LEU A 155 -21.83 -1.55 11.07
N PRO A 156 -22.52 -2.59 11.55
CA PRO A 156 -22.37 -3.09 12.91
C PRO A 156 -20.90 -3.36 13.24
N LYS A 157 -20.52 -3.18 14.52
CA LYS A 157 -19.12 -3.34 14.95
C LYS A 157 -18.52 -4.70 14.59
N GLN A 158 -19.30 -5.78 14.71
CA GLN A 158 -18.86 -7.14 14.39
C GLN A 158 -18.54 -7.31 12.90
N GLU A 159 -19.30 -6.64 12.02
CA GLU A 159 -19.08 -6.70 10.58
C GLU A 159 -17.84 -5.91 10.18
N ARG A 160 -17.58 -4.77 10.84
CA ARG A 160 -16.37 -3.94 10.60
C ARG A 160 -15.06 -4.68 10.79
N GLU A 161 -15.02 -5.66 11.68
CA GLU A 161 -13.80 -6.44 11.93
C GLU A 161 -13.42 -7.36 10.75
N ASN A 162 -14.36 -7.60 9.82
CA ASN A 162 -14.19 -8.50 8.68
C ASN A 162 -14.17 -7.78 7.32
N ILE A 163 -14.25 -6.45 7.28
CA ILE A 163 -14.21 -5.72 6.00
C ILE A 163 -12.79 -5.46 5.54
N SER A 164 -12.55 -5.64 4.24
CA SER A 164 -11.41 -5.03 3.56
C SER A 164 -11.76 -3.58 3.26
N PHE A 165 -11.12 -2.65 3.95
CA PHE A 165 -11.38 -1.22 3.80
C PHE A 165 -11.01 -0.68 2.40
N GLY A 166 -10.10 -1.35 1.72
CA GLY A 166 -9.47 -0.89 0.48
C GLY A 166 -7.99 -0.63 0.67
N ASN A 167 -7.33 -0.38 -0.45
CA ASN A 167 -5.88 -0.33 -0.59
C ASN A 167 -5.47 0.94 -1.34
N PHE A 168 -4.21 1.37 -1.15
CA PHE A 168 -3.58 2.29 -2.07
C PHE A 168 -2.65 1.54 -3.00
N GLN A 169 -2.72 1.86 -4.29
CA GLN A 169 -1.95 1.21 -5.34
C GLN A 169 -1.22 2.21 -6.23
N ALA A 170 -0.01 1.84 -6.64
CA ALA A 170 0.69 2.42 -7.78
C ALA A 170 0.87 1.32 -8.84
N ILE A 171 0.60 1.63 -10.11
CA ILE A 171 0.67 0.67 -11.21
C ILE A 171 1.51 1.27 -12.33
N TRP A 172 2.47 0.49 -12.82
CA TRP A 172 3.36 0.86 -13.90
C TRP A 172 3.35 -0.21 -14.97
N ASN A 173 3.27 0.19 -16.24
CA ASN A 173 3.31 -0.73 -17.37
C ASN A 173 4.67 -0.68 -18.07
N GLN A 174 4.90 -1.61 -19.00
CA GLN A 174 6.14 -1.74 -19.77
C GLN A 174 6.57 -0.49 -20.57
N SER A 175 5.71 0.51 -20.77
CA SER A 175 6.07 1.73 -21.50
C SER A 175 6.84 2.73 -20.64
N LYS A 176 6.81 2.57 -19.32
CA LYS A 176 7.45 3.48 -18.38
C LYS A 176 8.87 3.00 -18.07
N ASP A 177 9.82 3.93 -18.06
CA ASP A 177 11.21 3.56 -17.81
C ASP A 177 11.40 3.11 -16.35
N MET A 178 12.23 2.08 -16.16
CA MET A 178 12.40 1.45 -14.86
C MET A 178 13.03 2.37 -13.81
N GLN A 179 13.85 3.33 -14.21
CA GLN A 179 14.44 4.28 -13.26
C GLN A 179 13.35 5.19 -12.66
N THR A 180 12.42 5.66 -13.49
CA THR A 180 11.23 6.39 -13.02
C THR A 180 10.35 5.50 -12.15
N ILE A 181 10.14 4.23 -12.50
CA ILE A 181 9.37 3.29 -11.67
C ILE A 181 9.99 3.15 -10.27
N ILE A 182 11.31 2.97 -10.16
CA ILE A 182 11.99 2.86 -8.86
C ILE A 182 11.87 4.15 -8.05
N ASN A 183 12.02 5.31 -8.69
CA ASN A 183 11.86 6.61 -8.01
C ASN A 183 10.43 6.79 -7.48
N GLU A 184 9.43 6.41 -8.26
CA GLU A 184 8.02 6.47 -7.83
C GLU A 184 7.69 5.43 -6.77
N LEU A 185 8.31 4.25 -6.81
CA LEU A 185 8.19 3.22 -5.80
C LEU A 185 8.77 3.68 -4.44
N GLU A 186 9.90 4.39 -4.44
CA GLU A 186 10.44 5.04 -3.23
C GLU A 186 9.44 6.04 -2.63
N ILE A 187 8.82 6.86 -3.47
CA ILE A 187 7.81 7.84 -3.07
C ILE A 187 6.57 7.12 -2.52
N ALA A 188 6.06 6.12 -3.24
CA ALA A 188 4.88 5.34 -2.87
C ALA A 188 5.11 4.68 -1.51
N PHE A 189 6.18 3.90 -1.34
CA PHE A 189 6.50 3.24 -0.07
C PHE A 189 6.60 4.23 1.09
N LYS A 190 7.33 5.33 0.89
CA LYS A 190 7.48 6.36 1.94
C LYS A 190 6.14 6.92 2.40
N TRP A 191 5.27 7.28 1.47
CA TRP A 191 4.01 7.97 1.79
C TRP A 191 2.94 7.02 2.29
N PHE A 192 2.85 5.83 1.70
CA PHE A 192 1.93 4.78 2.13
C PHE A 192 2.28 4.29 3.53
N TYR A 193 3.58 4.11 3.83
CA TYR A 193 4.02 3.78 5.17
C TYR A 193 3.68 4.89 6.17
N LYS A 194 3.94 6.16 5.84
CA LYS A 194 3.58 7.29 6.71
C LYS A 194 2.09 7.33 7.00
N PHE A 195 1.25 7.09 6.00
CA PHE A 195 -0.20 7.04 6.15
C PHE A 195 -0.61 5.99 7.17
N ASN A 196 -0.18 4.73 6.98
CA ASN A 196 -0.45 3.64 7.91
C ASN A 196 0.16 3.87 9.30
N TYR A 197 1.33 4.49 9.39
CA TYR A 197 1.96 4.86 10.66
C TYR A 197 1.13 5.88 11.45
N HIS A 198 0.54 6.88 10.79
CA HIS A 198 -0.33 7.86 11.46
C HIS A 198 -1.62 7.23 12.00
N LEU A 199 -2.19 6.27 11.27
CA LEU A 199 -3.35 5.48 11.72
C LEU A 199 -2.99 4.62 12.93
N TRP A 200 -1.91 3.86 12.84
CA TRP A 200 -1.37 3.06 13.96
C TRP A 200 -1.07 3.91 15.19
N LYS A 201 -0.43 5.07 15.03
CA LYS A 201 -0.06 5.94 16.14
C LYS A 201 -1.30 6.42 16.91
N SER A 202 -2.37 6.74 16.19
CA SER A 202 -3.66 7.11 16.78
C SER A 202 -4.25 5.96 17.60
N GLU A 203 -4.18 4.73 17.07
CA GLU A 203 -4.64 3.53 17.78
C GLU A 203 -3.80 3.25 19.04
N ASN A 204 -2.48 3.33 18.93
CA ASN A 204 -1.56 3.09 20.03
C ASN A 204 -1.82 4.06 21.20
N ILE A 205 -2.02 5.36 20.93
CA ILE A 205 -2.37 6.35 21.96
C ILE A 205 -3.71 6.00 22.62
N ARG A 206 -4.71 5.59 21.83
CA ARG A 206 -6.03 5.17 22.34
C ARG A 206 -5.90 3.99 23.31
N MET A 207 -5.10 2.98 22.95
CA MET A 207 -4.86 1.81 23.79
C MET A 207 -4.14 2.16 25.09
N GLN A 208 -3.09 2.99 25.03
CA GLN A 208 -2.35 3.45 26.21
C GLN A 208 -3.26 4.20 27.19
N ASN A 209 -4.08 5.13 26.70
CA ASN A 209 -5.02 5.88 27.52
C ASN A 209 -6.06 4.98 28.20
N LYS A 210 -6.55 3.96 27.49
CA LYS A 210 -7.48 2.97 28.06
C LYS A 210 -6.83 2.17 29.17
N ASN A 211 -5.58 1.74 29.00
CA ASN A 211 -4.84 0.98 30.00
C ASN A 211 -4.54 1.81 31.26
N ASN A 212 -4.12 3.07 31.08
CA ASN A 212 -3.86 4.00 32.19
C ASN A 212 -5.11 4.32 33.01
N ARG A 213 -6.29 4.40 32.38
CA ARG A 213 -7.56 4.56 33.12
C ARG A 213 -7.90 3.32 33.94
N LYS A 214 -7.67 2.13 33.39
CA LYS A 214 -7.92 0.86 34.10
C LYS A 214 -6.99 0.66 35.29
N SER A 215 -5.71 1.05 35.19
CA SER A 215 -4.77 0.93 36.31
C SER A 215 -5.12 1.89 37.47
N ARG A 216 -5.61 3.09 37.16
CA ARG A 216 -6.06 4.07 38.18
C ARG A 216 -7.33 3.67 38.94
N ILE A 217 -8.18 2.82 38.37
CA ILE A 217 -9.40 2.33 39.03
C ILE A 217 -9.09 1.14 39.96
N LYS A 218 -7.94 0.47 39.76
CA LYS A 218 -7.52 -0.69 40.55
C LYS A 218 -6.64 -0.34 41.77
N ASN A 219 -6.21 0.92 41.88
CA ASN A 219 -5.44 1.47 42.99
C ASN A 219 -6.30 2.46 43.76
#